data_AF-A0A536GLH5-F1
#
_entry.id   AF-A0A536GLH5-F1
#
_cell.length_a   1.000
_cell.length_b   1.000
_cell.length_c   1.000
_cell.angle_alpha   90.00
_cell.angle_beta   90.00
_cell.angle_gamma   90.00
#
_symmetry.space_group_name_H-M   'P 1'
#
loop_
_entity.id
_entity.type
_entity.pdbx_description
1 polymer ?
#
loop_
_entity_poly.entity_id
_entity_poly.type
_entity_poly.pdbx_seq_one_letter_code
_entity_poly.pdbx_strand_id
1 'polypeptide(L)'
;MDDPSAPPPRRTRRADPGSPSDPDDPATADADAATGRPDRLDLAGFPIVGITRRRVGWAFAGFAAIWIVVVFARQVGDAQAAANRAVQLAADNGALAAEVDALQRETDMIVQPQYVGLEARGYRFGNAREIPFTLDPSVPAPVDGAPGSASVRLGAAVDRETPLESWLSILFGPSD
;
A
#
# COMPACT_ATOMS: atom_id res chain seq x y z
N MET A 1 27.65 15.23 26.75
CA MET A 1 28.22 14.61 25.53
C MET A 1 27.67 13.21 25.55
N ASP A 2 26.46 13.09 25.03
CA ASP A 2 25.53 11.99 25.29
C ASP A 2 25.17 11.40 23.94
N ASP A 3 25.37 10.09 23.84
CA ASP A 3 25.25 9.26 22.64
C ASP A 3 23.78 8.86 22.40
N PRO A 4 23.14 9.25 21.28
CA PRO A 4 21.76 8.88 20.99
C PRO A 4 21.65 7.73 19.96
N SER A 5 22.53 6.72 20.00
CA SER A 5 22.37 5.49 19.19
C SER A 5 22.02 4.27 20.03
N ALA A 6 20.75 4.13 20.42
CA ALA A 6 20.22 2.85 20.88
C ALA A 6 18.75 2.66 20.44
N PRO A 7 18.44 1.70 19.54
CA PRO A 7 17.06 1.36 19.20
C PRO A 7 16.39 0.53 20.33
N PRO A 8 15.08 0.72 20.60
CA PRO A 8 14.40 -0.02 21.66
C PRO A 8 14.13 -1.50 21.27
N PRO A 9 14.11 -2.44 22.23
CA PRO A 9 13.89 -3.86 21.96
C PRO A 9 12.44 -4.19 21.59
N ARG A 10 12.27 -5.00 20.53
CA ARG A 10 10.99 -5.56 20.06
C ARG A 10 10.39 -6.51 21.10
N ARG A 11 9.14 -6.25 21.52
CA ARG A 11 8.35 -7.19 22.33
C ARG A 11 7.80 -8.31 21.44
N THR A 12 8.25 -9.54 21.66
CA THR A 12 7.66 -10.76 21.11
C THR A 12 6.43 -11.15 21.95
N ARG A 13 5.23 -11.06 21.37
CA ARG A 13 3.99 -11.58 21.98
C ARG A 13 3.93 -13.09 21.74
N ARG A 14 4.34 -13.86 22.74
CA ARG A 14 4.14 -15.31 22.85
C ARG A 14 2.66 -15.57 23.19
N ALA A 15 1.92 -16.24 22.31
CA ALA A 15 0.61 -16.79 22.62
C ALA A 15 0.79 -18.27 22.97
N ASP A 16 0.31 -18.66 24.16
CA ASP A 16 0.36 -20.01 24.72
C ASP A 16 -1.03 -20.65 24.57
N PRO A 17 -1.17 -21.93 24.16
CA PRO A 17 -2.45 -22.59 24.01
C PRO A 17 -2.76 -23.49 25.23
N GLY A 18 -3.71 -23.07 26.10
CA GLY A 18 -4.32 -23.94 27.13
C GLY A 18 -5.78 -24.21 26.75
N SER A 19 -6.12 -25.40 26.25
CA SER A 19 -6.52 -26.65 26.95
C SER A 19 -7.96 -26.67 27.50
N PRO A 20 -8.64 -27.84 27.39
CA PRO A 20 -10.10 -27.97 27.33
C PRO A 20 -10.74 -28.14 28.71
N SER A 21 -12.02 -27.82 28.83
CA SER A 21 -12.83 -28.14 30.01
C SER A 21 -14.11 -28.87 29.59
N ASP A 22 -14.17 -30.12 30.01
CA ASP A 22 -15.38 -30.88 30.32
C ASP A 22 -14.99 -31.63 31.61
N PRO A 23 -15.82 -31.64 32.67
CA PRO A 23 -16.94 -32.58 32.70
C PRO A 23 -18.15 -32.09 33.52
N ASP A 24 -19.34 -32.58 33.21
CA ASP A 24 -20.32 -32.95 34.25
C ASP A 24 -21.42 -33.85 33.68
N ASP A 25 -21.47 -35.07 34.23
CA ASP A 25 -22.59 -36.00 34.20
C ASP A 25 -22.70 -36.53 35.65
N PRO A 26 -23.90 -36.62 36.26
CA PRO A 26 -24.49 -37.95 36.30
C PRO A 26 -26.04 -38.04 36.37
N ALA A 27 -26.56 -39.07 35.69
CA ALA A 27 -27.53 -40.09 36.16
C ALA A 27 -29.00 -39.63 36.46
N THR A 28 -30.09 -40.36 36.17
CA THR A 28 -30.37 -41.74 35.75
C THR A 28 -31.86 -41.82 35.38
N ALA A 29 -32.22 -42.69 34.41
CA ALA A 29 -33.48 -43.45 34.19
C ALA A 29 -34.86 -42.80 34.50
N ASP A 30 -35.89 -42.91 33.65
CA ASP A 30 -36.47 -44.17 33.19
C ASP A 30 -37.55 -43.96 32.09
N ALA A 31 -37.93 -45.07 31.45
CA ALA A 31 -39.22 -45.33 30.78
C ALA A 31 -39.54 -44.69 29.41
N ASP A 32 -39.08 -45.38 28.36
CA ASP A 32 -39.94 -46.07 27.37
C ASP A 32 -41.14 -45.30 26.78
N ALA A 33 -40.94 -44.70 25.59
CA ALA A 33 -42.02 -44.47 24.63
C ALA A 33 -41.46 -44.33 23.20
N ALA A 34 -41.63 -45.41 22.45
CA ALA A 34 -42.02 -45.42 21.04
C ALA A 34 -41.19 -44.62 20.01
N THR A 35 -40.41 -45.40 19.26
CA THR A 35 -40.53 -45.47 17.79
C THR A 35 -40.10 -44.24 16.98
N GLY A 36 -38.81 -44.20 16.68
CA GLY A 36 -38.28 -43.34 15.63
C GLY A 36 -36.76 -43.42 15.54
N ARG A 37 -36.18 -44.62 15.70
CA ARG A 37 -34.75 -44.82 15.47
C ARG A 37 -34.54 -44.61 13.96
N PRO A 38 -33.69 -43.65 13.52
CA PRO A 38 -33.36 -43.57 12.11
C PRO A 38 -32.80 -44.93 11.72
N ASP A 39 -33.34 -45.45 10.61
CA ASP A 39 -32.91 -46.65 9.94
C ASP A 39 -31.42 -46.87 10.19
N ARG A 40 -31.10 -47.93 10.94
CA ARG A 40 -29.77 -48.51 10.83
C ARG A 40 -29.68 -48.94 9.39
N LEU A 41 -29.06 -48.10 8.55
CA LEU A 41 -28.78 -48.37 7.16
C LEU A 41 -28.31 -49.82 7.07
N ASP A 42 -29.17 -50.64 6.47
CA ASP A 42 -28.98 -52.06 6.36
C ASP A 42 -27.86 -52.32 5.34
N LEU A 43 -26.64 -52.35 5.87
CA LEU A 43 -25.42 -52.64 5.12
C LEU A 43 -25.32 -54.13 4.75
N ALA A 44 -26.29 -54.98 5.13
CA ALA A 44 -26.33 -56.39 4.75
C ALA A 44 -26.78 -56.61 3.31
N GLY A 45 -27.39 -55.59 2.67
CA GLY A 45 -27.81 -55.63 1.26
C GLY A 45 -26.77 -55.14 0.25
N PHE A 46 -25.66 -54.55 0.69
CA PHE A 46 -24.56 -54.22 -0.21
C PHE A 46 -23.62 -55.42 -0.33
N PRO A 47 -23.29 -55.89 -1.54
CA PRO A 47 -22.31 -56.95 -1.74
C PRO A 47 -20.91 -56.39 -1.45
N ILE A 48 -20.59 -56.13 -0.19
CA ILE A 48 -19.21 -55.96 0.30
C ILE A 48 -18.64 -57.37 0.53
N VAL A 49 -18.67 -58.14 -0.55
CA VAL A 49 -17.99 -59.43 -0.66
C VAL A 49 -16.52 -59.12 -0.88
N GLY A 50 -15.71 -59.29 0.17
CA GLY A 50 -14.27 -59.49 0.02
C GLY A 50 -13.38 -58.24 -0.15
N ILE A 51 -13.66 -57.14 0.54
CA ILE A 51 -12.60 -56.13 0.75
C ILE A 51 -11.64 -56.67 1.81
N THR A 52 -10.64 -57.42 1.39
CA THR A 52 -9.51 -57.81 2.26
C THR A 52 -8.88 -56.55 2.85
N ARG A 53 -8.42 -56.59 4.12
CA ARG A 53 -7.76 -55.44 4.79
C ARG A 53 -6.67 -54.78 3.93
N ARG A 54 -6.02 -55.56 3.06
CA ARG A 54 -5.09 -55.08 2.03
C ARG A 54 -5.73 -54.12 1.03
N ARG A 55 -6.91 -54.42 0.48
CA ARG A 55 -7.60 -53.56 -0.50
C ARG A 55 -8.05 -52.23 0.11
N VAL A 56 -8.52 -52.23 1.37
CA VAL A 56 -8.80 -50.98 2.11
C VAL A 56 -7.53 -50.14 2.24
N GLY A 57 -6.40 -50.77 2.61
CA GLY A 57 -5.11 -50.09 2.72
C GLY A 57 -4.67 -49.44 1.41
N TRP A 58 -4.84 -50.12 0.28
CA TRP A 58 -4.55 -49.57 -1.05
C TRP A 58 -5.47 -48.39 -1.42
N ALA A 59 -6.76 -48.48 -1.11
CA ALA A 59 -7.69 -47.37 -1.35
C ALA A 59 -7.33 -46.13 -0.50
N PHE A 60 -7.01 -46.32 0.77
CA PHE A 60 -6.54 -45.24 1.65
C PHE A 60 -5.21 -44.64 1.18
N ALA A 61 -4.26 -45.47 0.76
CA ALA A 61 -2.99 -45.00 0.21
C ALA A 61 -3.19 -44.16 -1.06
N GLY A 62 -4.08 -44.60 -1.96
CA GLY A 62 -4.44 -43.84 -3.15
C GLY A 62 -5.09 -42.50 -2.81
N PHE A 63 -6.05 -42.50 -1.87
CA PHE A 63 -6.68 -41.27 -1.40
C PHE A 63 -5.67 -40.32 -0.75
N ALA A 64 -4.79 -40.83 0.11
CA ALA A 64 -3.74 -40.03 0.76
C ALA A 64 -2.78 -39.44 -0.28
N ALA A 65 -2.40 -40.21 -1.31
CA ALA A 65 -1.56 -39.71 -2.39
C ALA A 65 -2.25 -38.56 -3.15
N ILE A 66 -3.52 -38.72 -3.53
CA ILE A 66 -4.31 -37.67 -4.20
C ILE A 66 -4.40 -36.44 -3.29
N TRP A 67 -4.71 -36.64 -2.01
CA TRP A 67 -4.81 -35.56 -1.03
C TRP A 67 -3.50 -34.76 -0.91
N ILE A 68 -2.37 -35.45 -0.82
CA ILE A 68 -1.04 -34.83 -0.76
C ILE A 68 -0.81 -33.98 -2.01
N VAL A 69 -1.10 -34.50 -3.21
CA VAL A 69 -0.94 -33.73 -4.46
C VAL A 69 -1.81 -32.46 -4.44
N VAL A 70 -3.06 -32.55 -3.99
CA VAL A 70 -3.97 -31.39 -3.89
C VAL A 70 -3.42 -30.34 -2.91
N VAL A 71 -2.95 -30.75 -1.74
CA VAL A 71 -2.38 -29.83 -0.73
C VAL A 71 -1.09 -29.20 -1.25
N PHE A 72 -0.19 -29.98 -1.87
CA PHE A 72 1.04 -29.46 -2.44
C PHE A 72 0.76 -28.46 -3.57
N ALA A 73 -0.18 -28.75 -4.47
CA ALA A 73 -0.56 -27.82 -5.53
C ALA A 73 -1.05 -26.48 -4.95
N ARG A 74 -1.86 -26.53 -3.87
CA ARG A 74 -2.31 -25.33 -3.16
C ARG A 74 -1.16 -24.58 -2.49
N GLN A 75 -0.29 -25.28 -1.76
CA GLN A 75 0.85 -24.68 -1.07
C GLN A 75 1.86 -24.05 -2.03
N VAL A 76 2.13 -24.69 -3.17
CA VAL A 76 2.99 -24.11 -4.21
C VAL A 76 2.34 -22.85 -4.78
N GLY A 77 1.03 -22.86 -5.05
CA GLY A 77 0.31 -21.66 -5.49
C GLY A 77 0.40 -20.50 -4.49
N ASP A 78 0.17 -20.78 -3.21
CA ASP A 78 0.25 -19.77 -2.14
C ASP A 78 1.69 -19.25 -1.96
N ALA A 79 2.69 -20.12 -2.04
CA ALA A 79 4.11 -19.74 -1.95
C ALA A 79 4.55 -18.88 -3.14
N GLN A 80 4.12 -19.22 -4.36
CA GLN A 80 4.40 -18.41 -5.56
C GLN A 80 3.69 -17.05 -5.49
N ALA A 81 2.44 -17.01 -5.03
CA ALA A 81 1.71 -15.77 -4.84
C ALA A 81 2.39 -14.86 -3.80
N ALA A 82 2.88 -15.43 -2.69
CA ALA A 82 3.62 -14.70 -1.67
C ALA A 82 4.98 -14.18 -2.20
N ALA A 83 5.71 -15.00 -2.96
CA ALA A 83 6.97 -14.61 -3.58
C ALA A 83 6.76 -13.47 -4.59
N ASN A 84 5.76 -13.56 -5.45
CA ASN A 84 5.44 -12.50 -6.42
C ASN A 84 5.04 -11.19 -5.74
N ARG A 85 4.25 -11.26 -4.65
CA ARG A 85 3.92 -10.05 -3.85
C ARG A 85 5.17 -9.42 -3.24
N ALA A 86 6.11 -10.22 -2.73
CA ALA A 86 7.35 -9.70 -2.17
C ALA A 86 8.22 -9.01 -3.23
N VAL A 87 8.33 -9.59 -4.42
CA VAL A 87 9.03 -8.98 -5.56
C VAL A 87 8.35 -7.68 -5.99
N GLN A 88 7.02 -7.67 -6.08
CA GLN A 88 6.26 -6.46 -6.44
C GLN A 88 6.48 -5.35 -5.41
N LEU A 89 6.36 -5.64 -4.11
CA LEU A 89 6.61 -4.66 -3.06
C LEU A 89 8.04 -4.12 -3.09
N ALA A 90 9.03 -4.96 -3.41
CA ALA A 90 10.41 -4.51 -3.54
C ALA A 90 10.58 -3.55 -4.74
N ALA A 91 9.92 -3.84 -5.87
CA ALA A 91 9.92 -2.96 -7.04
C ALA A 91 9.23 -1.62 -6.75
N ASP A 92 8.05 -1.66 -6.12
CA ASP A 92 7.27 -0.46 -5.78
C ASP A 92 8.04 0.43 -4.79
N ASN A 93 8.67 -0.16 -3.77
CA ASN A 93 9.53 0.58 -2.84
C ASN A 93 10.74 1.21 -3.54
N GLY A 94 11.33 0.52 -4.52
CA GLY A 94 12.41 1.06 -5.34
C GLY A 94 11.98 2.27 -6.17
N ALA A 95 10.78 2.23 -6.74
CA ALA A 95 10.20 3.35 -7.48
C ALA A 95 9.92 4.55 -6.57
N LEU A 96 9.32 4.32 -5.40
CA LEU A 96 9.05 5.36 -4.40
C LEU A 96 10.34 6.02 -3.90
N ALA A 97 11.40 5.23 -3.66
CA ALA A 97 12.69 5.78 -3.25
C ALA A 97 13.29 6.71 -4.33
N ALA A 98 13.20 6.33 -5.60
CA ALA A 98 13.67 7.16 -6.71
C ALA A 98 12.90 8.48 -6.85
N GLU A 99 11.58 8.45 -6.61
CA GLU A 99 10.73 9.65 -6.61
C GLU A 99 11.09 10.60 -5.45
N VAL A 100 11.26 10.07 -4.24
CA VAL A 100 11.71 10.86 -3.09
C VAL A 100 13.07 11.51 -3.36
N ASP A 101 14.03 10.78 -3.93
CA ASP A 101 15.33 11.33 -4.29
C ASP A 101 15.26 12.41 -5.37
N ALA A 102 14.29 12.32 -6.29
CA ALA A 102 14.04 13.37 -7.28
C ALA A 102 13.45 14.63 -6.62
N LEU A 103 12.42 14.48 -5.80
CA LEU A 103 11.76 15.57 -5.08
C LEU A 103 12.70 16.27 -4.10
N GLN A 104 13.57 15.52 -3.44
CA GLN A 104 14.57 16.07 -2.53
C GLN A 104 15.53 16.99 -3.29
N ARG A 105 16.03 16.55 -4.46
CA ARG A 105 16.91 17.37 -5.30
C ARG A 105 16.23 18.64 -5.82
N GLU A 106 14.95 18.55 -6.17
CA GLU A 106 14.16 19.72 -6.58
C GLU A 106 13.98 20.70 -5.41
N THR A 107 13.65 20.19 -4.23
CA THR A 107 13.51 20.99 -3.01
C THR A 107 14.83 21.67 -2.66
N ASP A 108 15.95 20.94 -2.69
CA ASP A 108 17.28 21.48 -2.44
C ASP A 108 17.64 22.60 -3.43
N MET A 109 17.14 22.53 -4.66
CA MET A 109 17.31 23.60 -5.65
C MET A 109 16.44 24.83 -5.33
N ILE A 110 15.16 24.63 -4.97
CA ILE A 110 14.21 25.73 -4.71
C ILE A 110 14.56 26.48 -3.41
N VAL A 111 14.94 25.75 -2.36
CA VAL A 111 15.26 26.31 -1.04
C VAL A 111 16.59 27.09 -1.04
N GLN A 112 17.32 27.08 -2.15
CA GLN A 112 18.56 27.84 -2.27
C GLN A 112 18.35 29.33 -1.90
N PRO A 113 19.20 29.88 -1.00
CA PRO A 113 19.05 31.25 -0.49
C PRO A 113 18.95 32.32 -1.58
N GLN A 114 19.58 32.09 -2.74
CA GLN A 114 19.47 32.99 -3.89
C GLN A 114 18.03 33.12 -4.43
N TYR A 115 17.26 32.03 -4.51
CA TYR A 115 15.87 32.07 -4.99
C TYR A 115 14.95 32.75 -3.98
N VAL A 116 15.11 32.42 -2.69
CA VAL A 116 14.37 33.08 -1.60
C VAL A 116 14.70 34.58 -1.56
N GLY A 117 15.97 34.95 -1.77
CA GLY A 117 16.39 36.35 -1.86
C GLY A 117 15.82 37.08 -3.07
N LEU A 118 15.67 36.40 -4.21
CA LEU A 118 15.04 36.96 -5.41
C LEU A 118 13.54 37.24 -5.20
N GLU A 119 12.80 36.28 -4.64
CA GLU A 119 11.39 36.44 -4.25
C GLU A 119 11.21 37.57 -3.21
N ALA A 120 12.03 37.56 -2.15
CA ALA A 120 11.97 38.57 -1.10
C ALA A 120 12.19 40.00 -1.62
N ARG A 121 13.04 40.19 -2.66
CA ARG A 121 13.24 41.49 -3.32
C ARG A 121 11.98 42.00 -4.00
N GLY A 122 11.16 41.13 -4.60
CA GLY A 122 9.87 41.50 -5.19
C GLY A 122 8.93 42.13 -4.16
N TYR A 123 8.98 41.66 -2.92
CA TYR A 123 8.20 42.16 -1.79
C TYR A 123 8.93 43.21 -0.94
N ARG A 124 10.07 43.75 -1.41
CA ARG A 124 10.92 44.71 -0.69
C ARG A 124 11.50 44.21 0.65
N PHE A 125 11.54 42.90 0.88
CA PHE A 125 12.22 42.26 2.01
C PHE A 125 13.70 41.91 1.70
N GLY A 126 14.32 42.65 0.80
CA GLY A 126 15.73 42.48 0.40
C GLY A 126 16.73 42.97 1.45
N ASN A 127 18.01 42.98 1.09
CA ASN A 127 19.08 43.37 2.02
C ASN A 127 19.00 44.86 2.38
N ALA A 128 19.41 45.26 3.60
CA ALA A 128 19.25 46.64 4.09
C ALA A 128 19.94 47.73 3.24
N ARG A 129 20.87 47.35 2.34
CA ARG A 129 21.59 48.24 1.42
C ARG A 129 21.24 47.99 -0.06
N GLU A 130 20.21 47.22 -0.32
CA GLU A 130 19.83 46.85 -1.68
C GLU A 130 18.99 47.95 -2.33
N ILE A 131 19.37 48.38 -3.54
CA ILE A 131 18.62 49.36 -4.33
C ILE A 131 17.64 48.55 -5.21
N PRO A 132 16.32 48.70 -5.04
CA PRO A 132 15.37 47.99 -5.87
C PRO A 132 15.49 48.46 -7.33
N PHE A 133 15.55 47.50 -8.26
CA PHE A 133 15.47 47.77 -9.69
C PHE A 133 14.02 48.16 -10.02
N THR A 134 13.69 49.44 -9.87
CA THR A 134 12.41 50.00 -10.29
C THR A 134 12.63 50.79 -11.57
N LEU A 135 11.81 50.55 -12.58
CA LEU A 135 11.72 51.47 -13.72
C LEU A 135 11.04 52.76 -13.25
N ASP A 136 11.60 53.90 -13.67
CA ASP A 136 10.94 55.19 -13.45
C ASP A 136 9.57 55.16 -14.14
N PRO A 137 8.47 55.45 -13.42
CA PRO A 137 7.12 55.35 -13.98
C PRO A 137 6.84 56.35 -15.11
N SER A 138 7.71 57.36 -15.29
CA SER A 138 7.65 58.29 -16.42
C SER A 138 8.29 57.74 -17.70
N VAL A 139 8.98 56.60 -17.62
CA VAL A 139 9.58 55.95 -18.78
C VAL A 139 8.51 55.14 -19.52
N PRO A 140 8.30 55.40 -20.83
CA PRO A 140 7.37 54.62 -21.63
C PRO A 140 7.73 53.14 -21.61
N ALA A 141 6.72 52.27 -21.54
CA ALA A 141 6.94 50.84 -21.67
C ALA A 141 7.68 50.53 -22.98
N PRO A 142 8.63 49.57 -22.98
CA PRO A 142 9.29 49.15 -24.20
C PRO A 142 8.25 48.71 -25.25
N VAL A 143 8.46 49.09 -26.50
CA VAL A 143 7.61 48.63 -27.61
C VAL A 143 7.67 47.10 -27.74
N ASP A 144 6.56 46.48 -28.12
CA ASP A 144 6.52 45.04 -28.36
C ASP A 144 7.57 44.64 -29.40
N GLY A 145 8.35 43.60 -29.09
CA GLY A 145 9.42 43.13 -29.96
C GLY A 145 10.73 43.93 -29.88
N ALA A 146 10.88 44.87 -28.93
CA ALA A 146 12.14 45.60 -28.76
C ALA A 146 13.34 44.64 -28.57
N PRO A 147 14.51 44.91 -29.18
CA PRO A 147 15.69 44.06 -29.02
C PRO A 147 16.08 43.90 -27.55
N GLY A 148 16.20 42.65 -27.09
CA GLY A 148 16.52 42.33 -25.70
C GLY A 148 15.35 42.33 -24.72
N SER A 149 14.13 42.63 -25.17
CA SER A 149 12.92 42.53 -24.36
C SER A 149 12.60 41.08 -23.94
N ALA A 150 11.88 40.95 -22.84
CA ALA A 150 11.38 39.66 -22.34
C ALA A 150 10.49 38.97 -23.38
N SER A 151 9.66 39.71 -24.12
CA SER A 151 8.79 39.14 -25.17
C SER A 151 9.57 38.50 -26.33
N VAL A 152 10.75 39.04 -26.67
CA VAL A 152 11.65 38.45 -27.69
C VAL A 152 12.43 37.25 -27.15
N ARG A 153 12.85 37.28 -25.88
CA ARG A 153 13.74 36.25 -25.31
C ARG A 153 13.00 35.07 -24.67
N LEU A 154 11.89 35.36 -24.00
CA LEU A 154 11.09 34.41 -23.22
C LEU A 154 9.77 34.05 -23.94
N GLY A 155 9.47 34.72 -25.06
CA GLY A 155 8.17 34.67 -25.71
C GLY A 155 7.17 35.62 -25.06
N ALA A 156 6.05 35.88 -25.73
CA ALA A 156 4.93 36.60 -25.11
C ALA A 156 4.50 35.86 -23.84
N ALA A 157 4.21 36.61 -22.77
CA ALA A 157 3.59 36.04 -21.58
C ALA A 157 2.29 35.36 -22.02
N VAL A 158 2.30 34.04 -22.04
CA VAL A 158 1.07 33.27 -22.20
C VAL A 158 0.37 33.41 -20.86
N ASP A 159 -0.82 34.00 -20.85
CA ASP A 159 -1.71 33.90 -19.69
C ASP A 159 -1.96 32.42 -19.46
N ARG A 160 -1.19 31.85 -18.54
CA ARG A 160 -1.38 30.49 -18.07
C ARG A 160 -2.20 30.60 -16.81
N GLU A 161 -3.29 29.86 -16.81
CA GLU A 161 -4.13 29.69 -15.64
C GLU A 161 -3.25 29.29 -14.45
N THR A 162 -3.35 30.04 -13.35
CA THR A 162 -2.50 29.80 -12.19
C THR A 162 -2.82 28.42 -11.62
N PRO A 163 -1.86 27.73 -10.98
CA PRO A 163 -2.16 26.47 -10.29
C PRO A 163 -3.33 26.63 -9.30
N LEU A 164 -3.45 27.80 -8.67
CA LEU A 164 -4.55 28.10 -7.76
C LEU A 164 -5.90 28.20 -8.50
N GLU A 165 -5.99 28.92 -9.62
CA GLU A 165 -7.20 28.96 -10.46
C GLU A 165 -7.63 27.56 -10.88
N SER A 166 -6.68 26.73 -11.30
CA SER A 166 -6.95 25.34 -11.70
C SER A 166 -7.50 24.51 -10.52
N TRP A 167 -6.95 24.68 -9.32
CA TRP A 167 -7.48 24.03 -8.12
C TRP A 167 -8.86 24.56 -7.72
N LEU A 168 -9.07 25.87 -7.81
CA LEU A 168 -10.35 26.48 -7.50
C LEU A 168 -11.43 26.05 -8.49
N SER A 169 -11.11 25.93 -9.78
CA SER A 169 -12.05 25.44 -10.79
C SER A 169 -12.40 23.95 -10.59
N ILE A 170 -11.45 23.13 -10.13
CA ILE A 170 -11.71 21.74 -9.74
C ILE A 170 -12.63 21.67 -8.51
N LEU A 171 -12.42 22.53 -7.52
CA LEU A 171 -13.13 22.48 -6.24
C LEU A 171 -14.50 23.18 -6.25
N PHE A 172 -14.63 24.27 -7.02
CA PHE A 172 -15.80 25.16 -7.00
C PHE A 172 -16.45 25.37 -8.38
N GLY A 173 -15.88 24.82 -9.45
CA GLY A 173 -16.31 25.04 -10.83
C GLY A 173 -15.63 26.25 -11.49
N PRO A 174 -15.64 26.33 -12.83
CA PRO A 174 -15.00 27.43 -13.55
C PRO A 174 -15.62 28.78 -13.17
N SER A 175 -14.76 29.74 -12.85
CA SER A 175 -15.12 31.15 -12.65
C SER A 175 -15.14 31.85 -14.00
N ASP A 176 -16.34 32.16 -14.50
CA ASP A 176 -16.58 32.96 -15.71
C ASP A 176 -16.04 34.40 -15.59
#